data_AF-A0A084Q908-F1
#
_entry.id   AF-A0A084Q908-F1
#
_cell.length_a   1.000
_cell.length_b   1.000
_cell.length_c   1.000
_cell.angle_alpha   90.00
_cell.angle_beta   90.00
_cell.angle_gamma   90.00
#
_symmetry.space_group_name_H-M   'P 1'
#
loop_
_entity.id
_entity.type
_entity.pdbx_description
1 polymer ?
#
loop_
_entity_poly.entity_id
_entity_poly.type
_entity_poly.pdbx_seq_one_letter_code
_entity_poly.pdbx_strand_id
1 'polypeptide(L)'
;MGFFAELQVILLSLFSPWEFMGVSLSYLPGTIRRLVQNGDFQTITSWPRLQDAWFSAFWAWAGPRIREGNADKIVALFDGRVTGATVTTASVHTPLNGTVLDIGPGLGFWVDVYARINKERVESNEEGGLNIYGIEPNVELHGALRQNIDRVGLGDKYHVVPAGIQSLVNVDKQNSTFAPIEKGSVDCIVTLLCLCSIPEPDKNIAELYQYLKKGGRWYLYEHVEVQGNWMMSLYQRTI
;
A
#
# COMPACT_ATOMS: atom_id res chain seq x y z
N MET A 1 24.33 4.90 24.81
CA MET A 1 23.39 5.95 25.24
C MET A 1 23.27 5.91 26.75
N GLY A 2 22.82 6.98 27.42
CA GLY A 2 22.56 6.92 28.86
C GLY A 2 21.21 6.24 29.15
N PHE A 3 21.08 5.55 30.28
CA PHE A 3 19.86 4.84 30.70
C PHE A 3 18.58 5.68 30.56
N PHE A 4 18.61 6.96 30.94
CA PHE A 4 17.46 7.86 30.83
C PHE A 4 17.05 8.13 29.37
N ALA A 5 18.02 8.21 28.45
CA ALA A 5 17.73 8.40 27.03
C ALA A 5 17.08 7.14 26.43
N GLU A 6 17.56 5.96 26.82
CA GLU A 6 16.97 4.69 26.39
C GLU A 6 15.54 4.52 26.93
N LEU A 7 15.33 4.82 28.22
CA LEU A 7 13.99 4.79 28.82
C LEU A 7 13.03 5.78 28.13
N GLN A 8 13.50 6.99 27.82
CA GLN A 8 12.70 7.97 27.10
C GLN A 8 12.30 7.47 25.71
N VAL A 9 13.24 6.88 24.95
CA VAL A 9 12.95 6.30 23.63
C VAL A 9 11.92 5.18 23.72
N ILE A 10 12.04 4.29 24.71
CA ILE A 10 11.08 3.20 24.93
C ILE A 10 9.68 3.77 25.23
N LEU A 11 9.58 4.70 26.18
CA LEU A 11 8.29 5.29 26.56
C LEU A 11 7.62 6.02 25.40
N LEU A 12 8.38 6.80 24.63
CA LEU A 12 7.87 7.47 23.43
C LEU A 12 7.42 6.47 22.36
N SER A 13 8.18 5.38 22.17
CA SER A 13 7.82 4.33 21.20
C SER A 13 6.53 3.61 21.59
N LEU A 14 6.29 3.41 22.90
CA LEU A 14 5.04 2.83 23.43
C LEU A 14 3.87 3.82 23.45
N PHE A 15 4.12 5.13 23.31
CA PHE A 15 3.05 6.12 23.21
C PHE A 15 2.67 6.41 21.76
N SER A 16 3.63 6.33 20.84
CA SER A 16 3.46 6.71 19.43
C SER A 16 2.24 6.07 18.72
N PRO A 17 1.90 4.79 18.92
CA PRO A 17 0.70 4.22 18.31
C PRO A 17 -0.60 4.88 18.77
N TRP A 18 -0.71 5.24 20.05
CA TRP A 18 -1.87 5.93 20.61
C TRP A 18 -1.98 7.36 20.10
N GLU A 19 -0.85 8.06 19.98
CA GLU A 19 -0.80 9.36 19.34
C GLU A 19 -1.28 9.26 17.89
N PHE A 20 -0.82 8.26 17.13
CA PHE A 20 -1.24 8.04 15.75
C PHE A 20 -2.76 7.80 15.64
N MET A 21 -3.34 7.01 16.55
CA MET A 21 -4.78 6.80 16.64
C MET A 21 -5.54 8.09 17.01
N GLY A 22 -5.00 8.90 17.93
CA GLY A 22 -5.56 10.20 18.28
C GLY A 22 -5.54 11.19 17.12
N VAL A 23 -4.44 11.24 16.37
CA VAL A 23 -4.35 12.06 15.16
C VAL A 23 -5.35 11.57 14.12
N SER A 24 -5.45 10.26 13.88
CA SER A 24 -6.48 9.70 12.98
C SER A 24 -7.88 10.16 13.37
N LEU A 25 -8.26 10.01 14.65
CA LEU A 25 -9.57 10.45 15.16
C LEU A 25 -9.84 11.95 14.95
N SER A 26 -8.81 12.79 15.00
CA SER A 26 -8.95 14.24 14.78
C SER A 26 -9.43 14.61 13.37
N TYR A 27 -9.32 13.71 12.38
CA TYR A 27 -9.82 13.93 11.02
C TYR A 27 -11.32 13.66 10.87
N LEU A 28 -11.96 12.96 11.81
CA LEU A 28 -13.38 12.62 11.71
C LEU A 28 -14.29 13.86 11.70
N PRO A 29 -14.14 14.87 12.59
CA PRO A 29 -14.97 16.08 12.55
C PRO A 29 -14.84 16.87 11.23
N GLY A 30 -13.61 16.99 10.70
CA GLY A 30 -13.36 17.63 9.41
C GLY A 30 -14.00 16.89 8.25
N THR A 31 -13.95 15.55 8.27
CA THR A 31 -14.60 14.69 7.29
C THR A 31 -16.12 14.86 7.33
N ILE A 32 -16.74 14.82 8.51
CA ILE A 32 -18.19 15.04 8.66
C ILE A 32 -18.58 16.42 8.15
N ARG A 33 -17.83 17.47 8.51
CA ARG A 33 -18.08 18.84 8.03
C ARG A 33 -18.04 18.91 6.50
N ARG A 34 -17.04 18.31 5.86
CA ARG A 34 -16.91 18.22 4.40
C ARG A 34 -18.14 17.54 3.78
N LEU A 35 -18.57 16.41 4.33
CA LEU A 35 -19.72 15.64 3.84
C LEU A 35 -21.02 16.46 3.95
N VAL A 36 -21.25 17.14 5.08
CA VAL A 36 -22.41 18.03 5.28
C VAL A 36 -22.40 19.19 4.29
N GLN A 37 -21.25 19.84 4.09
CA GLN A 37 -21.10 20.95 3.15
C GLN A 37 -21.38 20.53 1.70
N ASN A 38 -21.07 19.29 1.34
CA ASN A 38 -21.32 18.71 0.02
C ASN A 38 -22.72 18.09 -0.11
N GLY A 39 -23.53 18.09 0.96
CA GLY A 39 -24.86 17.47 0.96
C GLY A 39 -24.84 15.94 0.92
N ASP A 40 -23.70 15.28 1.16
CA ASP A 40 -23.56 13.82 1.14
C ASP A 40 -23.93 13.20 2.50
N PHE A 41 -25.20 13.33 2.85
CA PHE A 41 -25.73 12.75 4.09
C PHE A 41 -25.79 11.21 4.07
N GLN A 42 -25.81 10.60 2.89
CA GLN A 42 -25.85 9.14 2.74
C GLN A 42 -24.54 8.49 3.21
N THR A 43 -23.41 9.14 2.95
CA THR A 43 -22.11 8.68 3.47
C THR A 43 -22.05 8.81 4.99
N ILE A 44 -22.64 9.87 5.57
CA ILE A 44 -22.68 10.07 7.03
C ILE A 44 -23.48 8.99 7.74
N THR A 45 -24.62 8.56 7.18
CA THR A 45 -25.48 7.55 7.81
C THR A 45 -25.02 6.11 7.57
N SER A 46 -24.02 5.89 6.73
CA SER A 46 -23.43 4.58 6.45
C SER A 46 -22.05 4.47 7.07
N TRP A 47 -21.91 3.65 8.13
CA TRP A 47 -20.62 3.49 8.81
C TRP A 47 -19.46 3.10 7.86
N PRO A 48 -19.60 2.12 6.96
CA PRO A 48 -18.51 1.78 6.03
C PRO A 48 -18.10 2.95 5.13
N ARG A 49 -19.07 3.72 4.61
CA ARG A 49 -18.78 4.86 3.73
C ARG A 49 -18.15 6.02 4.49
N LEU A 50 -18.62 6.29 5.71
CA LEU A 50 -18.00 7.27 6.60
C LEU A 50 -16.58 6.87 6.96
N GLN A 51 -16.35 5.58 7.25
CA GLN A 51 -15.03 5.03 7.52
C GLN A 51 -14.10 5.21 6.31
N ASP A 52 -14.55 4.93 5.09
CA ASP A 52 -13.77 5.14 3.86
C ASP A 52 -13.41 6.61 3.63
N ALA A 53 -14.39 7.51 3.82
CA ALA A 53 -14.19 8.95 3.71
C ALA A 53 -13.21 9.49 4.77
N TRP A 54 -13.32 9.00 6.00
CA TRP A 54 -12.45 9.37 7.11
C TRP A 54 -11.03 8.82 6.90
N PHE A 55 -10.93 7.55 6.51
CA PHE A 55 -9.68 6.90 6.14
C PHE A 55 -8.95 7.68 5.04
N SER A 56 -9.68 8.06 3.98
CA SER A 56 -9.14 8.87 2.88
C SER A 56 -8.60 10.22 3.37
N ALA A 57 -9.36 10.93 4.20
CA ALA A 57 -8.92 12.22 4.76
C ALA A 57 -7.65 12.10 5.62
N PHE A 58 -7.58 11.07 6.47
CA PHE A 58 -6.41 10.83 7.31
C PHE A 58 -5.18 10.44 6.48
N TRP A 59 -5.32 9.50 5.55
CA TRP A 59 -4.19 9.01 4.75
C TRP A 59 -3.68 10.04 3.74
N ALA A 60 -4.49 11.02 3.33
CA ALA A 60 -4.00 12.19 2.60
C ALA A 60 -2.93 12.99 3.37
N TRP A 61 -2.98 12.96 4.69
CA TRP A 61 -1.96 13.57 5.55
C TRP A 61 -0.86 12.58 5.95
N ALA A 62 -1.22 11.35 6.32
CA ALA A 62 -0.28 10.37 6.85
C ALA A 62 0.64 9.80 5.76
N GLY A 63 0.10 9.47 4.58
CA GLY A 63 0.82 8.77 3.52
C GLY A 63 2.09 9.48 3.05
N PRO A 64 2.08 10.79 2.76
CA PRO A 64 3.30 11.52 2.37
C PRO A 64 4.39 11.49 3.45
N ARG A 65 4.01 11.56 4.74
CA ARG A 65 4.94 11.49 5.88
C ARG A 65 5.55 10.10 6.04
N ILE A 66 4.74 9.06 5.85
CA ILE A 66 5.20 7.67 5.84
C ILE A 66 6.16 7.45 4.67
N ARG A 67 5.86 8.01 3.50
CA ARG A 67 6.77 7.96 2.34
C ARG A 67 8.12 8.60 2.65
N GLU A 68 8.14 9.84 3.16
CA GLU A 68 9.38 10.56 3.48
C GLU A 68 10.32 9.75 4.38
N GLY A 69 9.79 9.08 5.40
CA GLY A 69 10.59 8.26 6.32
C GLY A 69 11.06 6.91 5.77
N ASN A 70 10.50 6.45 4.64
CA ASN A 70 10.73 5.08 4.13
C ASN A 70 11.20 5.02 2.67
N ALA A 71 11.31 6.17 1.98
CA ALA A 71 11.55 6.23 0.54
C ALA A 71 12.76 5.42 0.08
N ASP A 72 13.91 5.58 0.74
CA ASP A 72 15.15 4.88 0.37
C ASP A 72 15.01 3.35 0.46
N LYS A 73 14.26 2.86 1.47
CA LYS A 73 14.04 1.43 1.67
C LYS A 73 13.10 0.87 0.60
N ILE A 74 12.01 1.57 0.28
CA ILE A 74 11.06 1.14 -0.74
C ILE A 74 11.70 1.16 -2.13
N VAL A 75 12.47 2.22 -2.43
CA VAL A 75 13.23 2.31 -3.69
C VAL A 75 14.25 1.17 -3.77
N ALA A 76 15.01 0.89 -2.70
CA ALA A 76 15.93 -0.23 -2.68
C ALA A 76 15.23 -1.60 -2.83
N LEU A 77 14.06 -1.77 -2.22
CA LEU A 77 13.26 -2.98 -2.35
C LEU A 77 12.88 -3.21 -3.82
N PHE A 78 12.34 -2.19 -4.49
CA PHE A 78 11.93 -2.29 -5.89
C PHE A 78 13.12 -2.45 -6.85
N ASP A 79 14.27 -1.83 -6.55
CA ASP A 79 15.49 -1.94 -7.34
C ASP A 79 16.20 -3.29 -7.19
N GLY A 80 15.64 -4.21 -6.41
CA GLY A 80 16.27 -5.51 -6.21
C GLY A 80 17.43 -5.51 -5.21
N ARG A 81 17.58 -4.46 -4.41
CA ARG A 81 18.77 -4.17 -3.59
C ARG A 81 18.61 -4.51 -2.11
N VAL A 82 17.67 -5.37 -1.73
CA VAL A 82 17.45 -5.75 -0.33
C VAL A 82 17.74 -7.23 -0.11
N THR A 83 18.56 -7.56 0.90
CA THR A 83 18.78 -8.93 1.36
C THR A 83 19.13 -8.94 2.83
N GLY A 84 18.65 -9.95 3.58
CA GLY A 84 18.92 -10.07 5.03
C GLY A 84 18.59 -8.80 5.81
N ALA A 85 17.47 -8.14 5.49
CA ALA A 85 17.05 -6.85 6.06
C ALA A 85 18.04 -5.69 5.89
N THR A 86 18.96 -5.77 4.93
CA THR A 86 19.97 -4.75 4.63
C THR A 86 19.83 -4.24 3.20
N VAL A 87 20.04 -2.94 3.02
CA VAL A 87 20.14 -2.32 1.68
C VAL A 87 21.55 -2.49 1.15
N THR A 88 21.64 -2.98 -0.08
CA THR A 88 22.88 -3.22 -0.81
C THR A 88 23.06 -2.18 -1.92
N THR A 89 24.28 -2.06 -2.43
CA THR A 89 24.63 -1.12 -3.51
C THR A 89 24.25 -1.65 -4.89
N ALA A 90 24.36 -2.96 -5.10
CA ALA A 90 24.01 -3.63 -6.36
C ALA A 90 22.74 -4.47 -6.21
N SER A 91 22.04 -4.70 -7.32
CA SER A 91 20.87 -5.60 -7.34
C SER A 91 21.29 -7.02 -6.97
N VAL A 92 20.62 -7.59 -5.96
CA VAL A 92 20.83 -8.96 -5.46
C VAL A 92 19.69 -9.91 -5.84
N HIS A 93 18.54 -9.36 -6.25
CA HIS A 93 17.48 -10.08 -6.94
C HIS A 93 16.99 -9.28 -8.14
N THR A 94 16.11 -9.85 -8.96
CA THR A 94 15.48 -9.12 -10.07
C THR A 94 14.79 -7.87 -9.52
N PRO A 95 14.97 -6.69 -10.13
CA PRO A 95 14.14 -5.51 -9.86
C PRO A 95 12.68 -5.72 -10.26
N LEU A 96 11.80 -4.84 -9.81
CA LEU A 96 10.38 -4.86 -10.15
C LEU A 96 10.20 -4.79 -11.68
N ASN A 97 9.37 -5.69 -12.22
CA ASN A 97 9.24 -5.87 -13.67
C ASN A 97 7.87 -6.45 -14.07
N GLY A 98 7.58 -6.38 -15.37
CA GLY A 98 6.46 -7.08 -16.00
C GLY A 98 5.09 -6.63 -15.50
N THR A 99 4.19 -7.60 -15.33
CA THR A 99 2.86 -7.38 -14.78
C THR A 99 2.91 -7.37 -13.25
N VAL A 100 2.41 -6.29 -12.64
CA VAL A 100 2.49 -6.03 -11.20
C VAL A 100 1.09 -5.92 -10.59
N LEU A 101 0.85 -6.61 -9.48
CA LEU A 101 -0.27 -6.31 -8.57
C LEU A 101 0.21 -5.37 -7.46
N ASP A 102 -0.25 -4.12 -7.49
CA ASP A 102 0.01 -3.12 -6.45
C ASP A 102 -1.18 -3.11 -5.49
N ILE A 103 -1.02 -3.72 -4.32
CA ILE A 103 -2.13 -3.92 -3.37
C ILE A 103 -2.22 -2.74 -2.42
N GLY A 104 -3.42 -2.14 -2.33
CA GLY A 104 -3.68 -0.98 -1.46
C GLY A 104 -2.80 0.24 -1.80
N PRO A 105 -2.75 0.71 -3.06
CA PRO A 105 -1.91 1.84 -3.45
C PRO A 105 -2.34 3.17 -2.83
N GLY A 106 -3.54 3.22 -2.22
CA GLY A 106 -4.09 4.41 -1.60
C GLY A 106 -4.20 5.57 -2.59
N LEU A 107 -3.63 6.72 -2.23
CA LEU A 107 -3.61 7.92 -3.09
C LEU A 107 -2.50 7.87 -4.16
N GLY A 108 -1.79 6.75 -4.30
CA GLY A 108 -0.70 6.60 -5.26
C GLY A 108 0.61 7.20 -4.76
N PHE A 109 0.96 6.98 -3.49
CA PHE A 109 2.15 7.60 -2.91
C PHE A 109 3.44 7.21 -3.60
N TRP A 110 3.49 6.08 -4.30
CA TRP A 110 4.70 5.50 -4.89
C TRP A 110 4.72 5.51 -6.43
N VAL A 111 3.73 6.13 -7.09
CA VAL A 111 3.57 6.08 -8.56
C VAL A 111 4.78 6.62 -9.34
N ASP A 112 5.51 7.57 -8.78
CA ASP A 112 6.72 8.12 -9.38
C ASP A 112 7.89 7.13 -9.36
N VAL A 113 7.94 6.23 -8.37
CA VAL A 113 8.92 5.14 -8.32
C VAL A 113 8.63 4.13 -9.43
N TYR A 114 7.36 3.77 -9.62
CA TYR A 114 6.94 2.95 -10.77
C TYR A 114 7.27 3.62 -12.10
N ALA A 115 7.06 4.94 -12.22
CA ALA A 115 7.34 5.69 -13.44
C ALA A 115 8.83 5.70 -13.78
N ARG A 116 9.70 5.88 -12.77
CA ARG A 116 11.16 5.76 -12.93
C ARG A 116 11.53 4.39 -13.46
N ILE A 117 11.09 3.33 -12.78
CA ILE A 117 11.41 1.94 -13.15
C ILE A 117 10.93 1.64 -14.57
N ASN A 118 9.69 2.03 -14.89
CA ASN A 118 9.14 1.84 -16.23
C ASN A 118 10.01 2.53 -17.30
N LYS A 119 10.44 3.77 -17.05
CA LYS A 119 11.32 4.51 -17.96
C LYS A 119 12.66 3.79 -18.17
N GLU A 120 13.33 3.41 -17.08
CA GLU A 120 14.63 2.71 -17.13
C GLU A 120 14.55 1.41 -17.94
N ARG A 121 13.46 0.64 -17.77
CA ARG A 121 13.23 -0.61 -18.53
C ARG A 121 12.99 -0.39 -20.01
N VAL A 122 12.18 0.62 -20.36
CA VAL A 122 11.92 0.97 -21.76
C VAL A 122 13.21 1.43 -22.44
N GLU A 123 14.07 2.17 -21.74
CA GLU A 123 15.37 2.63 -22.25
C GLU A 123 16.39 1.49 -22.37
N SER A 124 16.35 0.48 -21.49
CA SER A 124 17.29 -0.66 -21.51
C SER A 124 16.96 -1.75 -22.54
N ASN A 125 15.88 -1.60 -23.31
CA ASN A 125 15.32 -2.64 -24.20
C ASN A 125 15.03 -3.98 -23.51
N GLU A 126 14.84 -3.97 -22.19
CA GLU A 126 14.30 -5.13 -21.50
C GLU A 126 12.86 -5.35 -21.95
N GLU A 127 12.49 -6.59 -22.27
CA GLU A 127 11.14 -6.90 -22.77
C GLU A 127 10.07 -6.34 -21.81
N GLY A 128 9.35 -5.34 -22.31
CA GLY A 128 8.21 -4.72 -21.66
C GLY A 128 8.53 -3.69 -20.57
N GLY A 129 7.88 -2.54 -20.68
CA GLY A 129 7.61 -1.67 -19.53
C GLY A 129 6.72 -2.36 -18.49
N LEU A 130 6.35 -1.63 -17.45
CA LEU A 130 5.45 -2.14 -16.41
C LEU A 130 4.00 -2.16 -16.90
N ASN A 131 3.25 -3.15 -16.45
CA ASN A 131 1.79 -3.18 -16.54
C ASN A 131 1.23 -3.42 -15.13
N ILE A 132 0.59 -2.42 -14.53
CA ILE A 132 0.32 -2.36 -13.10
C ILE A 132 -1.18 -2.37 -12.87
N TYR A 133 -1.64 -3.26 -12.00
CA TYR A 133 -3.01 -3.29 -11.49
C TYR A 133 -3.01 -2.86 -10.02
N GLY A 134 -3.48 -1.64 -9.76
CA GLY A 134 -3.65 -1.10 -8.42
C GLY A 134 -4.96 -1.57 -7.81
N ILE A 135 -4.90 -2.48 -6.85
CA ILE A 135 -6.06 -3.10 -6.20
C ILE A 135 -6.44 -2.26 -4.99
N GLU A 136 -7.47 -1.41 -5.14
CA GLU A 136 -7.88 -0.43 -4.13
C GLU A 136 -9.40 -0.50 -3.91
N PRO A 137 -9.89 -1.05 -2.79
CA PRO A 137 -11.33 -1.12 -2.51
C PRO A 137 -11.95 0.24 -2.19
N ASN A 138 -11.18 1.20 -1.63
CA ASN A 138 -11.72 2.49 -1.22
C ASN A 138 -11.79 3.47 -2.40
N VAL A 139 -13.00 3.62 -2.94
CA VAL A 139 -13.28 4.47 -4.11
C VAL A 139 -13.03 5.97 -3.87
N GLU A 140 -13.03 6.44 -2.61
CA GLU A 140 -12.70 7.85 -2.28
C GLU A 140 -11.25 8.19 -2.63
N LEU A 141 -10.36 7.20 -2.70
CA LEU A 141 -8.94 7.38 -3.00
C LEU A 141 -8.67 7.43 -4.50
N HIS A 142 -9.55 6.86 -5.34
CA HIS A 142 -9.28 6.62 -6.76
C HIS A 142 -9.10 7.90 -7.57
N GLY A 143 -9.82 8.97 -7.21
CA GLY A 143 -9.69 10.25 -7.91
C GLY A 143 -8.27 10.81 -7.83
N ALA A 144 -7.72 10.87 -6.62
CA ALA A 144 -6.36 11.33 -6.38
C ALA A 144 -5.30 10.34 -6.90
N LEU A 145 -5.55 9.03 -6.77
CA LEU A 145 -4.70 7.99 -7.33
C LEU A 145 -4.54 8.16 -8.85
N ARG A 146 -5.65 8.29 -9.59
CA ARG A 146 -5.62 8.53 -11.05
C ARG A 146 -4.90 9.83 -11.41
N GLN A 147 -5.18 10.92 -10.70
CA GLN A 147 -4.47 12.19 -10.91
C GLN A 147 -2.96 12.05 -10.73
N ASN A 148 -2.52 11.30 -9.71
CA ASN A 148 -1.10 11.06 -9.47
C ASN A 148 -0.47 10.15 -10.53
N ILE A 149 -1.18 9.11 -10.98
CA ILE A 149 -0.78 8.24 -12.10
C ILE A 149 -0.58 9.07 -13.38
N ASP A 150 -1.54 9.91 -13.72
CA ASP A 150 -1.50 10.74 -14.93
C ASP A 150 -0.36 11.76 -14.86
N ARG A 151 -0.14 12.36 -13.68
CA ARG A 151 0.94 13.32 -13.43
C ARG A 151 2.33 12.74 -13.70
N VAL A 152 2.52 11.43 -13.53
CA VAL A 152 3.80 10.74 -13.78
C VAL A 152 3.82 10.02 -15.14
N GLY A 153 2.78 10.16 -15.95
CA GLY A 153 2.72 9.59 -17.30
C GLY A 153 2.51 8.08 -17.34
N LEU A 154 1.84 7.49 -16.34
CA LEU A 154 1.56 6.06 -16.27
C LEU A 154 0.11 5.68 -16.62
N GLY A 155 -0.71 6.61 -17.13
CA GLY A 155 -2.15 6.38 -17.36
C GLY A 155 -2.48 5.18 -18.26
N ASP A 156 -1.61 4.83 -19.22
CA ASP A 156 -1.76 3.66 -20.10
C ASP A 156 -1.15 2.38 -19.52
N LYS A 157 -0.41 2.47 -18.41
CA LYS A 157 0.30 1.35 -17.76
C LYS A 157 -0.26 0.99 -16.40
N TYR A 158 -0.92 1.91 -15.71
CA TYR A 158 -1.40 1.73 -14.36
C TYR A 158 -2.93 1.76 -14.33
N HIS A 159 -3.52 0.61 -14.01
CA HIS A 159 -4.95 0.35 -14.01
C HIS A 159 -5.48 0.31 -12.57
N VAL A 160 -6.35 1.26 -12.22
CA VAL A 160 -6.99 1.29 -10.89
C VAL A 160 -8.18 0.33 -10.88
N VAL A 161 -8.09 -0.72 -10.07
CA VAL A 161 -9.10 -1.77 -9.92
C VAL A 161 -9.88 -1.53 -8.62
N PRO A 162 -11.19 -1.21 -8.69
CA PRO A 162 -12.01 -0.88 -7.53
C PRO A 162 -12.47 -2.14 -6.77
N ALA A 163 -11.53 -2.92 -6.26
CA ALA A 163 -11.81 -4.21 -5.64
C ALA A 163 -10.87 -4.49 -4.47
N GLY A 164 -11.35 -5.29 -3.51
CA GLY A 164 -10.49 -6.00 -2.56
C GLY A 164 -9.93 -7.29 -3.16
N ILE A 165 -8.90 -7.85 -2.53
CA ILE A 165 -8.24 -9.11 -2.95
C ILE A 165 -9.25 -10.24 -3.13
N GLN A 166 -10.24 -10.33 -2.23
CA GLN A 166 -11.27 -11.38 -2.23
C GLN A 166 -12.14 -11.36 -3.50
N SER A 167 -12.18 -10.23 -4.20
CA SER A 167 -12.99 -10.03 -5.39
C SER A 167 -12.18 -10.07 -6.69
N LEU A 168 -10.86 -10.32 -6.64
CA LEU A 168 -10.01 -10.36 -7.85
C LEU A 168 -10.49 -11.39 -8.87
N VAL A 169 -10.94 -12.57 -8.41
CA VAL A 169 -11.54 -13.62 -9.26
C VAL A 169 -12.84 -13.16 -9.96
N ASN A 170 -13.51 -12.14 -9.42
CA ASN A 170 -14.79 -11.65 -9.90
C ASN A 170 -14.71 -10.32 -10.66
N VAL A 171 -13.52 -9.70 -10.73
CA VAL A 171 -13.27 -8.51 -11.57
C VAL A 171 -13.64 -8.82 -13.03
N ASP A 172 -13.57 -10.09 -13.43
CA ASP A 172 -13.99 -10.65 -14.72
C ASP A 172 -15.46 -10.41 -15.10
N LYS A 173 -16.35 -10.16 -14.14
CA LYS A 173 -17.82 -10.24 -14.37
C LYS A 173 -18.59 -8.94 -14.18
N GLN A 174 -17.97 -7.91 -13.61
CA GLN A 174 -18.63 -6.64 -13.31
C GLN A 174 -17.93 -5.48 -14.01
N ASN A 175 -18.33 -5.19 -15.27
CA ASN A 175 -18.01 -3.95 -15.99
C ASN A 175 -16.54 -3.51 -15.96
N SER A 176 -15.58 -4.44 -15.92
CA SER A 176 -14.17 -4.06 -15.92
C SER A 176 -13.72 -3.67 -17.33
N THR A 177 -13.11 -2.50 -17.44
CA THR A 177 -12.40 -2.02 -18.64
C THR A 177 -11.08 -2.77 -18.87
N PHE A 178 -10.82 -3.84 -18.12
CA PHE A 178 -9.52 -4.49 -17.99
C PHE A 178 -9.65 -5.98 -18.27
N ALA A 179 -8.57 -6.59 -18.75
CA ALA A 179 -8.51 -8.03 -18.92
C ALA A 179 -8.54 -8.74 -17.55
N PRO A 180 -9.13 -9.95 -17.47
CA PRO A 180 -9.00 -10.83 -16.32
C PRO A 180 -7.56 -10.97 -15.84
N ILE A 181 -7.34 -10.86 -14.52
CA ILE A 181 -6.04 -11.14 -13.92
C ILE A 181 -6.03 -12.62 -13.55
N GLU A 182 -5.44 -13.44 -14.41
CA GLU A 182 -5.44 -14.90 -14.22
C GLU A 182 -4.48 -15.33 -13.10
N LYS A 183 -4.76 -16.48 -12.48
CA LYS A 183 -3.81 -17.10 -11.55
C LYS A 183 -2.55 -17.54 -12.28
N GLY A 184 -1.39 -17.36 -11.66
CA GLY A 184 -0.09 -17.62 -12.26
C GLY A 184 0.29 -16.69 -13.42
N SER A 185 -0.34 -15.51 -13.55
CA SER A 185 -0.13 -14.58 -14.67
C SER A 185 0.69 -13.33 -14.33
N VAL A 186 0.97 -13.06 -13.05
CA VAL A 186 1.66 -11.82 -12.63
C VAL A 186 3.13 -12.08 -12.32
N ASP A 187 4.00 -11.17 -12.75
CA ASP A 187 5.44 -11.26 -12.51
C ASP A 187 5.79 -10.81 -11.10
N CYS A 188 5.11 -9.77 -10.61
CA CYS A 188 5.35 -9.18 -9.31
C CYS A 188 4.05 -8.92 -8.51
N ILE A 189 4.16 -9.03 -7.19
CA ILE A 189 3.17 -8.53 -6.23
C ILE A 189 3.87 -7.52 -5.33
N VAL A 190 3.18 -6.43 -5.01
CA VAL A 190 3.67 -5.36 -4.13
C VAL A 190 2.65 -5.14 -3.01
N THR A 191 3.14 -5.13 -1.78
CA THR A 191 2.36 -4.74 -0.59
C THR A 191 3.23 -3.85 0.29
N LEU A 192 2.77 -2.61 0.48
CA LEU A 192 3.49 -1.57 1.23
C LEU A 192 2.61 -1.04 2.37
N LEU A 193 2.85 -1.55 3.58
CA LEU A 193 2.16 -1.17 4.81
C LEU A 193 0.63 -1.24 4.70
N CYS A 194 0.10 -2.16 3.89
CA CYS A 194 -1.33 -2.27 3.62
C CYS A 194 -1.95 -3.50 4.31
N LEU A 195 -1.18 -4.59 4.50
CA LEU A 195 -1.71 -5.87 4.97
C LEU A 195 -2.35 -5.79 6.35
N CYS A 196 -1.91 -4.85 7.20
CA CYS A 196 -2.51 -4.62 8.53
C CYS A 196 -3.96 -4.10 8.48
N SER A 197 -4.39 -3.55 7.34
CA SER A 197 -5.76 -3.07 7.12
C SER A 197 -6.63 -4.10 6.38
N ILE A 198 -6.06 -5.25 5.99
CA ILE A 198 -6.75 -6.29 5.24
C ILE A 198 -7.30 -7.34 6.21
N PRO A 199 -8.61 -7.64 6.19
CA PRO A 199 -9.17 -8.68 7.03
C PRO A 199 -8.63 -10.04 6.62
N GLU A 200 -8.34 -10.92 7.59
CA GLU A 200 -7.83 -12.27 7.36
C GLU A 200 -6.55 -12.28 6.48
N PRO A 201 -5.45 -11.62 6.93
CA PRO A 201 -4.26 -11.42 6.11
C PRO A 201 -3.66 -12.73 5.62
N ASP A 202 -3.63 -13.79 6.44
CA ASP A 202 -3.10 -15.10 6.04
C ASP A 202 -3.83 -15.70 4.84
N LYS A 203 -5.17 -15.59 4.81
CA LYS A 203 -5.99 -16.09 3.70
C LYS A 203 -5.76 -15.27 2.43
N ASN A 204 -5.69 -13.95 2.57
CA ASN A 204 -5.46 -13.05 1.44
C ASN A 204 -4.04 -13.17 0.90
N ILE A 205 -3.04 -13.41 1.75
CA ILE A 205 -1.67 -13.70 1.33
C ILE A 205 -1.62 -14.99 0.53
N ALA A 206 -2.29 -16.04 1.02
CA ALA A 206 -2.36 -17.31 0.31
C ALA A 206 -3.07 -17.18 -1.04
N GLU A 207 -4.12 -16.37 -1.14
CA GLU A 207 -4.82 -16.10 -2.41
C GLU A 207 -3.95 -15.27 -3.36
N LEU A 208 -3.34 -14.17 -2.89
CA LEU A 208 -2.43 -13.33 -3.70
C LEU A 208 -1.28 -14.16 -4.30
N TYR A 209 -0.70 -15.06 -3.51
CA TYR A 209 0.39 -15.92 -3.98
C TYR A 209 0.00 -16.77 -5.20
N GLN A 210 -1.28 -17.11 -5.37
CA GLN A 210 -1.75 -17.89 -6.52
C GLN A 210 -1.70 -17.11 -7.84
N TYR A 211 -1.66 -15.78 -7.80
CA TYR A 211 -1.53 -14.96 -9.02
C TYR A 211 -0.10 -14.93 -9.54
N LEU A 212 0.88 -15.20 -8.69
CA LEU A 212 2.29 -15.09 -9.04
C LEU A 212 2.71 -16.21 -10.00
N LYS A 213 3.40 -15.86 -11.09
CA LYS A 213 4.06 -16.82 -11.97
C LYS A 213 5.07 -17.66 -11.20
N LYS A 214 5.37 -18.85 -11.72
CA LYS A 214 6.54 -19.62 -11.24
C LYS A 214 7.81 -18.80 -11.47
N GLY A 215 8.50 -18.44 -10.39
CA GLY A 215 9.69 -17.57 -10.43
C GLY A 215 9.39 -16.08 -10.32
N GLY A 216 8.12 -15.68 -10.22
CA GLY A 216 7.72 -14.31 -9.89
C GLY A 216 8.16 -13.91 -8.48
N ARG A 217 8.06 -12.62 -8.16
CA ARG A 217 8.54 -12.07 -6.88
C ARG A 217 7.48 -11.25 -6.15
N TRP A 218 7.46 -11.37 -4.83
CA TRP A 218 6.69 -10.48 -3.98
C TRP A 218 7.63 -9.47 -3.30
N TYR A 219 7.40 -8.19 -3.54
CA TYR A 219 8.06 -7.07 -2.88
C TYR A 219 7.20 -6.62 -1.70
N LEU A 220 7.67 -6.93 -0.50
CA LEU A 220 6.91 -6.78 0.73
C LEU A 220 7.63 -5.82 1.69
N TYR A 221 6.93 -4.76 2.10
CA TYR A 221 7.35 -3.89 3.20
C TYR A 221 6.18 -3.72 4.14
N GLU A 222 6.16 -4.48 5.23
CA GLU A 222 4.99 -4.61 6.11
C GLU A 222 5.39 -4.57 7.58
N HIS A 223 4.42 -4.23 8.43
CA HIS A 223 4.59 -4.37 9.87
C HIS A 223 4.58 -5.85 10.25
N VAL A 224 5.38 -6.21 11.26
CA VAL A 224 5.41 -7.56 11.82
C VAL A 224 5.18 -7.51 13.32
N GLU A 225 4.50 -8.53 13.86
CA GLU A 225 4.39 -8.71 15.31
C GLU A 225 5.78 -9.01 15.88
N VAL A 226 6.08 -8.41 17.04
CA VAL A 226 7.32 -8.71 17.75
C VAL A 226 7.26 -10.13 18.27
N GLN A 227 8.22 -10.96 17.88
CA GLN A 227 8.37 -12.33 18.37
C GLN A 227 9.34 -12.40 19.55
N GLY A 228 9.12 -13.35 20.46
CA GLY A 228 10.02 -13.62 21.60
C GLY A 228 9.90 -12.67 22.78
N ASN A 229 8.93 -11.74 22.78
CA ASN A 229 8.65 -10.85 23.91
C ASN A 229 7.14 -10.78 24.18
N TRP A 230 6.67 -11.58 25.14
CA TRP A 230 5.23 -11.73 25.44
C TRP A 230 4.55 -10.44 25.90
N MET A 231 5.27 -9.55 26.60
CA MET A 231 4.72 -8.26 27.03
C MET A 231 4.45 -7.35 25.83
N MET A 232 5.39 -7.32 24.87
CA MET A 232 5.21 -6.55 23.63
C MET A 232 4.12 -7.14 22.75
N SER A 233 4.06 -8.47 22.61
CA SER A 233 2.98 -9.13 21.88
C SER A 233 1.61 -8.82 22.51
N LEU A 234 1.51 -8.78 23.85
CA LEU A 234 0.27 -8.40 24.53
C LEU A 234 -0.08 -6.92 24.29
N TYR A 235 0.89 -6.03 24.38
CA TYR A 235 0.71 -4.60 24.10
C TYR A 235 0.22 -4.36 22.66
N GLN A 236 0.83 -5.01 21.66
CA GLN A 236 0.43 -4.90 20.26
C GLN A 236 -1.01 -5.37 19.98
N ARG A 237 -1.61 -6.20 20.86
CA ARG A 237 -3.02 -6.62 20.75
C ARG A 237 -4.02 -5.59 21.27
N THR A 238 -3.56 -4.58 22.00
CA THR A 238 -4.42 -3.59 22.67
C THR A 238 -4.54 -2.27 21.93
N ILE A 239 -3.82 -2.11 20.81
CA ILE A 239 -3.75 -0.90 19.99
C ILE A 239 -4.29 -1.25 18.61
#